data_AF-A0ABD0YEY4-F1
#
_entry.id   AF-A0ABD0YEY4-F1
#
_cell.length_a   1.000
_cell.length_b   1.000
_cell.length_c   1.000
_cell.angle_alpha   90.00
_cell.angle_beta   90.00
_cell.angle_gamma   90.00
#
_symmetry.space_group_name_H-M   'P 1'
#
loop_
_entity.id
_entity.type
_entity.pdbx_description
1 polymer ?
#
loop_
_entity_poly.entity_id
_entity_poly.type
_entity_poly.pdbx_seq_one_letter_code
_entity_poly.pdbx_strand_id
1 'polypeptide(L)'
;MATMEGSLSKWTNVMKGWQYRWFVLDDNAGLLSYYTSREKMMRGVRRGCVRLKGAVIGIDDEDASTFTITVDSKTFHFQARDGDEKEKWVRCLENTIARHGYGYKCPSTLRLDSVKPSPTMQDFDKKLAEADAYLQILIDQTKVYIIL
;
A
#
# COMPACT_ATOMS: atom_id res chain seq x y z
N MET A 1 -13.95 10.93 7.04
CA MET A 1 -14.09 10.23 8.33
C MET A 1 -12.90 9.31 8.46
N ALA A 2 -12.32 9.12 9.63
CA ALA A 2 -11.20 8.20 9.79
C ALA A 2 -11.68 6.77 9.54
N THR A 3 -11.05 6.06 8.61
CA THR A 3 -11.45 4.70 8.23
C THR A 3 -10.89 3.66 9.20
N MET A 4 -9.82 4.02 9.92
CA MET A 4 -9.23 3.17 10.96
C MET A 4 -8.59 4.01 12.07
N GLU A 5 -8.83 3.63 13.31
CA GLU A 5 -8.14 4.15 14.48
C GLU A 5 -7.87 3.03 15.48
N GLY A 6 -6.82 3.18 16.29
CA GLY A 6 -6.45 2.17 17.28
C GLY A 6 -5.06 2.38 17.87
N SER A 7 -4.70 1.54 18.83
CA SER A 7 -3.38 1.56 19.46
C SER A 7 -2.38 0.72 18.68
N LEU A 8 -1.21 1.27 18.41
CA LEU A 8 -0.05 0.50 17.93
C LEU A 8 1.16 0.85 18.77
N SER A 9 2.05 -0.12 18.93
CA SER A 9 3.39 0.12 19.44
C SER A 9 4.26 0.66 18.32
N LYS A 10 4.85 1.84 18.52
CA LYS A 10 5.78 2.47 17.56
C LYS A 10 7.18 2.48 18.15
N TRP A 11 8.16 2.04 17.38
CA TRP A 11 9.57 2.21 17.75
C TRP A 11 9.97 3.69 17.73
N THR A 12 10.62 4.15 18.79
CA THR A 12 11.03 5.56 18.94
C THR A 12 12.53 5.75 18.83
N ASN A 13 13.30 5.22 19.77
CA ASN A 13 14.78 5.19 19.73
C ASN A 13 15.29 4.10 20.69
N VAL A 14 16.59 3.85 20.68
CA VAL A 14 17.22 2.82 21.54
C VAL A 14 16.93 3.05 23.04
N MET A 15 16.82 4.31 23.47
CA MET A 15 16.60 4.66 24.88
C MET A 15 15.15 4.45 25.35
N LYS A 16 14.16 4.70 24.48
CA LYS A 16 12.72 4.64 24.82
C LYS A 16 12.03 3.41 24.27
N GLY A 17 12.65 2.72 23.31
CA GLY A 17 12.15 1.52 22.67
C GLY A 17 10.77 1.69 22.01
N TRP A 18 9.97 0.64 22.15
CA TRP A 18 8.57 0.57 21.72
C TRP A 18 7.68 1.42 22.63
N GLN A 19 6.81 2.21 22.02
CA GLN A 19 5.90 3.10 22.73
C GLN A 19 4.49 2.96 22.18
N TYR A 20 3.53 2.71 23.06
CA TYR A 20 2.11 2.73 22.70
C TYR A 20 1.69 4.14 22.27
N ARG A 21 1.08 4.21 21.10
CA ARG A 21 0.54 5.44 20.52
C ARG A 21 -0.82 5.16 19.91
N TRP A 22 -1.69 6.15 19.97
CA TRP A 22 -2.98 6.10 19.30
C TRP A 22 -2.82 6.61 17.88
N PHE A 23 -3.18 5.78 16.90
CA PHE A 23 -3.11 6.09 15.49
C PHE A 23 -4.50 6.33 14.92
N VAL A 24 -4.56 7.24 13.96
CA VAL A 24 -5.77 7.56 13.20
C VAL A 24 -5.37 7.67 11.74
N LEU A 25 -5.96 6.83 10.91
CA LEU A 25 -5.81 6.81 9.47
C LEU A 25 -6.93 7.62 8.82
N ASP A 26 -6.55 8.68 8.12
CA ASP A 26 -7.44 9.44 7.25
C ASP A 26 -7.26 8.97 5.80
N ASP A 27 -8.22 8.18 5.32
CA ASP A 27 -8.20 7.58 3.99
C ASP A 27 -8.39 8.62 2.87
N ASN A 28 -9.12 9.70 3.15
CA ASN A 28 -9.41 10.77 2.22
C ASN A 28 -8.22 11.70 2.05
N ALA A 29 -7.51 11.99 3.14
CA ALA A 29 -6.31 12.83 3.11
C ALA A 29 -5.03 12.05 2.80
N GLY A 30 -5.06 10.72 2.95
CA GLY A 30 -3.87 9.88 2.80
C GLY A 30 -2.85 10.13 3.92
N LEU A 31 -3.34 10.38 5.14
CA LEU A 31 -2.54 10.77 6.29
C LEU A 31 -2.70 9.76 7.42
N LEU A 32 -1.58 9.29 7.97
CA LEU A 32 -1.53 8.54 9.22
C LEU A 32 -1.09 9.47 10.34
N SER A 33 -2.02 9.87 11.19
CA SER A 33 -1.75 10.73 12.35
C SER A 33 -1.56 9.89 13.61
N TYR A 34 -0.71 10.34 14.53
CA TYR A 34 -0.54 9.68 15.83
C TYR A 34 -0.50 10.64 17.01
N TYR A 35 -0.93 10.11 18.16
CA TYR A 35 -1.12 10.81 19.41
C TYR A 35 -0.49 10.01 20.55
N THR A 36 -0.15 10.68 21.65
CA THR A 36 0.42 9.99 22.81
C THR A 36 -0.61 9.12 23.54
N SER A 37 -1.89 9.44 23.45
CA SER A 37 -3.03 8.66 23.98
C SER A 37 -4.32 8.99 23.23
N ARG A 38 -5.37 8.18 23.46
CA ARG A 38 -6.72 8.44 22.93
C ARG A 38 -7.31 9.75 23.49
N GLU A 39 -7.09 10.09 24.76
CA GLU A 39 -7.62 11.36 25.29
C GLU A 39 -6.95 12.57 24.63
N LYS A 40 -5.65 12.47 24.32
CA LYS A 40 -4.94 13.53 23.58
C LYS A 40 -5.45 13.68 22.16
N MET A 41 -5.87 12.59 21.52
CA MET A 41 -6.57 12.61 20.25
C MET A 41 -7.91 13.34 20.36
N MET A 42 -8.76 13.02 21.34
CA MET A 42 -10.05 13.69 21.55
C MET A 42 -9.89 15.20 21.82
N ARG A 43 -8.79 15.59 22.46
CA ARG A 43 -8.42 17.01 22.69
C ARG A 43 -7.75 17.67 21.49
N GLY A 44 -7.56 16.97 20.37
CA GLY A 44 -6.92 17.48 19.15
C GLY A 44 -5.41 17.68 19.22
N VAL A 45 -4.73 17.15 20.24
CA VAL A 45 -3.29 17.38 20.47
C VAL A 45 -2.45 16.38 19.68
N ARG A 46 -2.32 16.60 18.37
CA ARG A 46 -1.58 15.74 17.44
C ARG A 46 -0.07 15.77 17.69
N ARG A 47 0.56 14.59 17.83
CA ARG A 47 2.01 14.47 18.04
C ARG A 47 2.80 14.48 16.72
N GLY A 48 2.22 13.90 15.68
CA GLY A 48 2.79 13.88 14.33
C GLY A 48 1.83 13.28 13.31
N CYS A 49 2.17 13.44 12.04
CA CYS A 49 1.45 12.84 10.92
C CYS A 49 2.44 12.39 9.84
N VAL A 50 2.13 11.30 9.17
CA VAL A 50 2.89 10.74 8.05
C VAL A 50 1.99 10.80 6.81
N ARG A 51 2.52 11.32 5.70
CA ARG A 51 1.85 11.28 4.41
C ARG A 51 2.12 9.94 3.76
N LEU A 52 1.06 9.21 3.41
CA LEU A 52 1.16 7.85 2.89
C LEU A 52 1.34 7.78 1.36
N LYS A 53 1.32 8.92 0.66
CA LYS A 53 1.56 8.96 -0.78
C LYS A 53 2.97 8.45 -1.08
N GLY A 54 3.05 7.35 -1.84
CA GLY A 54 4.33 6.71 -2.18
C GLY A 54 4.98 5.94 -1.02
N ALA A 55 4.25 5.71 0.07
CA ALA A 55 4.73 4.86 1.16
C ALA A 55 4.78 3.38 0.72
N VAL A 56 5.72 2.63 1.27
CA VAL A 56 5.83 1.18 1.07
C VAL A 56 5.68 0.49 2.41
N ILE A 57 4.85 -0.55 2.46
CA ILE A 57 4.68 -1.38 3.66
C ILE A 57 5.59 -2.59 3.54
N GLY A 58 6.38 -2.85 4.58
CA GLY A 58 7.17 -4.07 4.70
C GLY A 58 6.58 -4.98 5.76
N ILE A 59 6.34 -6.23 5.40
CA ILE A 59 5.88 -7.30 6.31
C ILE A 59 7.06 -8.24 6.51
N ASP A 60 7.27 -8.67 7.75
CA ASP A 60 8.24 -9.71 8.09
C ASP A 60 7.47 -11.03 8.30
N ASP A 61 7.95 -12.11 7.69
CA ASP A 61 7.36 -13.44 7.81
C ASP A 61 7.69 -14.12 9.16
N GLU A 62 8.75 -13.67 9.85
CA GLU A 62 9.16 -14.24 11.14
C GLU A 62 8.29 -13.72 12.31
N ASP A 63 7.82 -12.47 12.22
CA ASP A 63 7.04 -11.81 13.26
C ASP A 63 5.58 -11.57 12.85
N ALA A 64 4.67 -12.37 13.41
CA ALA A 64 3.25 -12.32 13.07
C ALA A 64 2.55 -10.99 13.41
N SER A 65 3.13 -10.11 14.25
CA SER A 65 2.48 -8.86 14.70
C SER A 65 3.23 -7.57 14.34
N THR A 66 4.40 -7.65 13.68
CA THR A 66 5.18 -6.47 13.31
C THR A 66 5.02 -6.11 11.84
N PHE A 67 5.16 -4.83 11.53
CA PHE A 67 5.20 -4.32 10.17
C PHE A 67 5.94 -2.99 10.12
N THR A 68 6.37 -2.59 8.93
CA THR A 68 7.07 -1.33 8.71
C THR A 68 6.37 -0.47 7.67
N ILE A 69 6.52 0.85 7.80
CA ILE A 69 6.12 1.80 6.77
C ILE A 69 7.35 2.61 6.40
N THR A 70 7.75 2.57 5.13
CA THR A 70 8.87 3.35 4.59
C THR A 70 8.33 4.48 3.72
N VAL A 71 8.69 5.73 4.05
CA VAL A 71 8.31 6.95 3.31
C VAL A 71 9.51 7.88 3.22
N ASP A 72 9.82 8.40 2.04
CA ASP A 72 10.93 9.35 1.82
C ASP A 72 12.25 8.89 2.48
N SER A 73 12.60 7.61 2.29
CA SER A 73 13.78 6.95 2.89
C SER A 73 13.79 6.87 4.42
N LYS A 74 12.65 7.10 5.08
CA LYS A 74 12.45 6.91 6.53
C LYS A 74 11.58 5.69 6.79
N THR A 75 12.09 4.75 7.56
CA THR A 75 11.36 3.54 7.97
C THR A 75 10.83 3.70 9.39
N PHE A 76 9.53 3.44 9.54
CA PHE A 76 8.84 3.43 10.83
C PHE A 76 8.45 1.99 11.15
N HIS A 77 8.87 1.50 12.32
CA HIS A 77 8.52 0.17 12.80
C HIS A 77 7.29 0.23 13.72
N PHE A 78 6.36 -0.68 13.47
CA PHE A 78 5.11 -0.83 14.20
C PHE A 78 4.92 -2.27 14.65
N GLN A 79 4.22 -2.42 15.78
CA GLN A 79 3.79 -3.69 16.31
C GLN A 79 2.34 -3.56 16.75
N ALA A 80 1.49 -4.46 16.24
CA ALA A 80 0.09 -4.62 16.63
C ALA A 80 -0.02 -5.58 17.83
N ARG A 81 -1.21 -5.68 18.42
CA ARG A 81 -1.47 -6.62 19.52
C ARG A 81 -1.36 -8.08 19.09
N ASP A 82 -1.84 -8.37 17.88
CA ASP A 82 -1.92 -9.71 17.30
C ASP A 82 -1.85 -9.64 15.76
N GLY A 83 -1.85 -10.81 15.12
CA GLY A 83 -1.77 -10.92 13.66
C GLY A 83 -3.00 -10.38 12.93
N ASP A 84 -4.19 -10.55 13.51
CA ASP A 84 -5.45 -10.08 12.92
C ASP A 84 -5.51 -8.54 12.92
N GLU A 85 -5.10 -7.91 14.02
CA GLU A 85 -4.98 -6.46 14.11
C GLU A 85 -3.91 -5.93 13.13
N LYS A 86 -2.76 -6.62 13.03
CA LYS A 86 -1.73 -6.31 12.03
C LYS A 86 -2.33 -6.32 10.62
N GLU A 87 -2.97 -7.41 10.24
CA GLU A 87 -3.54 -7.59 8.89
C GLU A 87 -4.57 -6.49 8.59
N LYS A 88 -5.42 -6.17 9.56
CA LYS A 88 -6.39 -5.08 9.42
C LYS A 88 -5.71 -3.73 9.16
N TRP A 89 -4.66 -3.41 9.93
CA TRP A 89 -3.89 -2.16 9.74
C TRP A 89 -3.21 -2.13 8.39
N VAL A 90 -2.48 -3.18 8.04
CA VAL A 90 -1.77 -3.32 6.77
C VAL A 90 -2.75 -3.13 5.61
N ARG A 91 -3.86 -3.87 5.61
CA ARG A 91 -4.88 -3.79 4.54
C ARG A 91 -5.44 -2.37 4.40
N CYS A 92 -5.78 -1.69 5.50
CA CYS A 92 -6.29 -0.33 5.43
C CYS A 92 -5.24 0.68 4.94
N LEU A 93 -3.98 0.52 5.37
CA LEU A 93 -2.87 1.37 4.94
C LEU A 93 -2.55 1.16 3.46
N GLU A 94 -2.45 -0.09 2.98
CA GLU A 94 -2.23 -0.42 1.57
C GLU A 94 -3.32 0.17 0.67
N ASN A 95 -4.59 0.01 1.05
CA ASN A 95 -5.71 0.59 0.32
C ASN A 95 -5.61 2.12 0.23
N THR A 96 -5.18 2.77 1.32
CA THR A 96 -4.99 4.21 1.36
C THR A 96 -3.80 4.64 0.50
N ILE A 97 -2.66 3.95 0.61
CA ILE A 97 -1.47 4.21 -0.20
C ILE A 97 -1.79 4.06 -1.69
N ALA A 98 -2.45 2.96 -2.09
CA ALA A 98 -2.83 2.72 -3.47
C ALA A 98 -3.73 3.85 -4.01
N ARG A 99 -4.72 4.28 -3.23
CA ARG A 99 -5.63 5.38 -3.60
C ARG A 99 -4.91 6.71 -3.81
N HIS A 100 -3.85 6.97 -3.07
CA HIS A 100 -3.10 8.22 -3.10
C HIS A 100 -1.81 8.18 -3.94
N GLY A 101 -1.32 6.98 -4.26
CA GLY A 101 -0.10 6.75 -5.04
C GLY A 101 -0.32 6.92 -6.54
N TYR A 102 -1.46 6.50 -7.06
CA TYR A 102 -1.86 6.81 -8.43
C TYR A 102 -2.55 8.17 -8.43
N GLY A 103 -1.95 9.18 -9.07
CA GLY A 103 -2.45 10.56 -9.08
C GLY A 103 -3.96 10.63 -9.35
N TYR A 104 -4.71 11.06 -8.33
CA TYR A 104 -6.12 11.45 -8.34
C TYR A 104 -6.92 11.04 -9.61
N LYS A 105 -7.61 9.92 -9.52
CA LYS A 105 -9.00 9.88 -9.99
C LYS A 105 -9.88 9.52 -8.80
N CYS A 106 -10.57 10.54 -8.30
CA CYS A 106 -11.61 10.41 -7.29
C CYS A 106 -12.64 9.34 -7.71
N PRO A 107 -13.11 8.46 -6.82
CA PRO A 107 -14.31 7.66 -7.06
C PRO A 107 -15.62 8.38 -6.70
N SER A 108 -15.59 9.65 -6.26
CA SER A 108 -16.79 10.36 -5.82
C SER A 108 -17.74 10.80 -6.93
N THR A 109 -17.46 10.45 -8.18
CA THR A 109 -18.49 10.39 -9.22
C THR A 109 -18.61 8.95 -9.69
N LEU A 110 -19.55 8.23 -9.07
CA LEU A 110 -20.43 7.33 -9.80
C LEU A 110 -21.17 8.16 -10.88
N ARG A 111 -20.43 8.60 -11.89
CA ARG A 111 -20.95 8.74 -13.23
C ARG A 111 -20.26 7.64 -14.01
N LEU A 112 -21.10 6.65 -14.33
CA LEU A 112 -21.08 5.85 -15.54
C LEU A 112 -20.12 6.45 -16.59
N ASP A 113 -19.29 5.58 -17.17
CA ASP A 113 -18.33 5.83 -18.26
C ASP A 113 -16.86 6.03 -17.83
N SER A 114 -16.19 4.93 -17.43
CA SER A 114 -14.94 4.47 -18.06
C SER A 114 -14.42 3.21 -17.36
N VAL A 115 -15.06 2.06 -17.63
CA VAL A 115 -14.53 0.75 -17.22
C VAL A 115 -13.50 0.34 -18.27
N LYS A 116 -12.21 0.54 -18.00
CA LYS A 116 -11.24 -0.46 -18.45
C LYS A 116 -11.26 -1.54 -17.37
N PRO A 117 -11.76 -2.75 -17.68
CA PRO A 117 -11.78 -3.83 -16.70
C PRO A 117 -10.35 -4.16 -16.27
N SER A 118 -10.19 -4.55 -15.00
CA SER A 118 -8.96 -5.16 -14.51
C SER A 118 -8.57 -6.30 -15.45
N PRO A 119 -7.30 -6.38 -15.90
CA PRO A 119 -6.88 -7.41 -16.84
C PRO A 119 -7.14 -8.79 -16.22
N THR A 120 -7.96 -9.57 -16.90
CA THR A 120 -8.34 -10.94 -16.54
C THR A 120 -7.20 -11.90 -16.89
N MET A 121 -7.19 -13.11 -16.33
CA MET A 121 -6.23 -14.14 -16.76
C MET A 121 -6.26 -14.36 -18.28
N GLN A 122 -7.44 -14.25 -18.91
CA GLN A 122 -7.59 -14.35 -20.36
C GLN A 122 -6.85 -13.25 -21.13
N ASP A 123 -6.71 -12.05 -20.55
CA ASP A 123 -5.94 -10.97 -21.17
C ASP A 123 -4.43 -11.24 -21.11
N PHE A 124 -3.96 -11.93 -20.08
CA PHE A 124 -2.57 -12.42 -20.00
C PHE A 124 -2.33 -13.55 -20.98
N ASP A 125 -3.24 -14.52 -21.07
CA ASP A 125 -3.15 -15.63 -22.03
C ASP A 125 -3.14 -15.12 -23.48
N LYS A 126 -3.96 -14.10 -23.77
CA LYS A 126 -3.99 -13.46 -25.08
C LYS A 126 -2.67 -12.76 -25.41
N LYS A 127 -2.10 -12.02 -24.45
CA LYS A 127 -0.79 -11.37 -24.64
C LYS A 127 0.34 -12.39 -24.82
N LEU A 128 0.26 -13.52 -24.11
CA LEU A 128 1.21 -14.61 -24.26
C LEU A 128 1.14 -15.21 -25.67
N ALA A 129 -0.07 -15.51 -26.15
CA ALA A 129 -0.28 -16.03 -27.50
C ALA A 129 0.15 -15.04 -28.60
N GLU A 130 -0.10 -13.75 -28.40
CA GLU A 130 0.35 -12.70 -29.33
C GLU A 130 1.87 -12.61 -29.39
N ALA A 131 2.56 -12.66 -28.23
CA ALA A 131 4.01 -12.69 -28.18
C ALA A 131 4.60 -13.93 -28.88
N ASP A 132 4.00 -15.10 -28.67
CA ASP A 132 4.41 -16.35 -29.34
C ASP A 132 4.25 -16.25 -30.87
N ALA A 133 3.15 -15.65 -31.34
CA ALA A 133 2.93 -15.44 -32.77
C ALA A 133 3.98 -14.49 -33.37
N TYR A 134 4.33 -13.40 -32.68
CA TYR A 134 5.39 -12.49 -33.13
C TYR A 134 6.75 -13.17 -33.19
N LEU A 135 7.10 -13.98 -32.17
CA LEU A 135 8.33 -14.75 -32.17
C LEU A 135 8.40 -15.70 -33.36
N GLN A 136 7.30 -16.39 -33.67
CA GLN A 136 7.23 -17.30 -34.79
C GLN A 136 7.46 -16.59 -36.13
N ILE A 137 6.85 -15.42 -36.32
CA ILE A 137 7.06 -14.60 -37.53
C ILE A 137 8.53 -14.17 -37.66
N LEU A 138 9.17 -13.75 -36.56
CA LEU A 138 10.58 -13.36 -36.57
C LEU A 138 11.50 -14.55 -36.87
N ILE A 139 11.20 -15.72 -36.31
CA ILE A 139 11.92 -16.96 -36.59
C ILE A 139 11.81 -17.30 -38.08
N ASP A 140 10.62 -17.20 -38.66
CA ASP A 140 10.40 -17.54 -40.06
C ASP A 140 11.07 -16.54 -41.01
N GLN A 141 11.03 -15.24 -40.68
CA GLN A 141 11.80 -14.22 -41.39
C GLN A 141 13.30 -14.51 -41.32
N THR A 142 13.82 -14.92 -40.17
CA THR A 142 15.25 -15.22 -40.00
C THR A 142 15.66 -16.49 -40.75
N LYS A 143 14.80 -17.53 -40.78
CA LYS A 143 15.03 -18.76 -41.54
C LYS A 143 15.03 -18.52 -43.05
N VAL A 144 14.17 -17.62 -43.56
CA VAL A 144 14.14 -17.24 -44.98
C VAL A 144 15.42 -16.51 -45.40
N TYR A 145 16.04 -15.74 -44.50
CA TYR A 145 17.32 -15.06 -44.76
C TYR A 145 18.56 -15.96 -44.73
N ILE A 146 18.47 -17.18 -44.15
CA ILE A 146 19.60 -18.11 -44.02
C ILE A 146 19.64 -19.15 -45.16
N ILE A 147 18.58 -19.23 -45.98
CA ILE A 147 18.47 -20.19 -47.12
C ILE A 147 18.63 -19.48 -48.48
N LEU A 148 19.06 -18.20 -48.49
CA LEU A 148 19.46 -17.45 -49.70
C LEU A 148 20.96 -17.15 -49.70
#